data_AF-W5JGJ1-F1
#
_entry.id   AF-W5JGJ1-F1
#
_cell.length_a   1.000
_cell.length_b   1.000
_cell.length_c   1.000
_cell.angle_alpha   90.00
_cell.angle_beta   90.00
_cell.angle_gamma   90.00
#
_symmetry.space_group_name_H-M   'P 1'
#
loop_
_entity.id
_entity.type
_entity.pdbx_description
1 polymer ?
#
loop_
_entity_poly.entity_id
_entity_poly.type
_entity_poly.pdbx_seq_one_letter_code
_entity_poly.pdbx_strand_id
1 'polypeptide(L)'
;MGSRGHVNDVRGGVRWCWWLHIDGLRVLLSVLVLCGLCVAGSGAAAAGPQPQWDHLVDFDPNYRLLWTVGSQEITFEIQARTLGYVGLGFSKDGTLSGADIAIGWIDQGHVYLQDLSESRSVASSHCKRRNETQ
;
A
#
# COMPACT_ATOMS: atom_id res chain seq x y z
N MET A 1 28.01 -37.77 -52.33
CA MET A 1 29.45 -37.45 -52.26
C MET A 1 29.73 -36.67 -50.98
N GLY A 2 30.83 -36.99 -50.28
CA GLY A 2 31.30 -36.33 -49.04
C GLY A 2 30.88 -37.07 -47.76
N SER A 3 31.32 -38.30 -47.51
CA SER A 3 32.61 -38.75 -46.95
C SER A 3 32.71 -38.63 -45.41
N ARG A 4 32.73 -39.80 -44.78
CA ARG A 4 33.00 -40.07 -43.36
C ARG A 4 34.39 -39.53 -42.99
N GLY A 5 34.44 -38.66 -41.98
CA GLY A 5 35.66 -38.32 -41.26
C GLY A 5 35.69 -39.03 -39.92
N HIS A 6 36.42 -40.14 -39.85
CA HIS A 6 36.77 -40.85 -38.62
C HIS A 6 37.96 -40.10 -37.98
N VAL A 7 37.75 -39.47 -36.83
CA VAL A 7 38.85 -38.95 -36.01
C VAL A 7 39.12 -39.96 -34.89
N ASN A 8 40.27 -40.61 -34.99
CA ASN A 8 40.86 -41.37 -33.90
C ASN A 8 41.49 -40.40 -32.91
N ASP A 9 40.96 -40.30 -31.70
CA ASP A 9 41.66 -39.68 -30.59
C ASP A 9 42.53 -40.74 -29.90
N VAL A 10 43.83 -40.60 -30.08
CA VAL A 10 44.87 -41.39 -29.44
C VAL A 10 45.48 -40.51 -28.37
N ARG A 11 44.94 -40.58 -27.15
CA ARG A 11 45.67 -40.32 -25.90
C ARG A 11 44.83 -40.68 -24.68
N GLY A 12 45.24 -41.75 -23.99
CA GLY A 12 44.65 -42.21 -22.75
C GLY A 12 44.71 -41.16 -21.65
N GLY A 13 43.59 -41.01 -20.96
CA GLY A 13 43.45 -40.14 -19.79
C GLY A 13 42.05 -40.31 -19.23
N VAL A 14 41.86 -41.31 -18.37
CA VAL A 14 40.63 -41.54 -17.62
C VAL A 14 40.38 -40.28 -16.78
N ARG A 15 39.43 -39.45 -17.21
CA ARG A 15 39.03 -38.25 -16.48
C ARG A 15 38.15 -38.71 -15.33
N TRP A 16 38.67 -38.52 -14.12
CA TRP A 16 38.00 -38.81 -12.85
C TRP A 16 36.58 -38.25 -12.83
N CYS A 17 35.61 -39.15 -12.72
CA CYS A 17 34.20 -38.83 -12.51
C CYS A 17 33.99 -38.53 -11.03
N TRP A 18 34.32 -37.32 -10.59
CA TRP A 18 34.03 -36.83 -9.23
C TRP A 18 33.54 -35.39 -9.28
N TRP A 19 32.44 -35.14 -9.98
CA TRP A 19 31.67 -33.90 -9.78
C TRP A 19 30.21 -34.04 -10.23
N LEU A 20 29.54 -35.12 -9.82
CA LEU A 20 28.07 -35.13 -9.70
C LEU A 20 27.57 -36.31 -8.85
N HIS A 21 28.08 -36.46 -7.62
CA HIS A 21 27.32 -37.17 -6.60
C HIS A 21 26.48 -36.11 -5.86
N ILE A 22 25.39 -35.69 -6.50
CA ILE A 22 24.36 -34.90 -5.82
C ILE A 22 23.58 -35.91 -4.98
N ASP A 23 24.05 -36.12 -3.76
CA ASP A 23 23.30 -36.89 -2.77
C ASP A 23 22.03 -36.10 -2.45
N GLY A 24 20.89 -36.53 -2.98
CA GLY A 24 19.58 -35.91 -2.74
C GLY A 24 19.24 -35.72 -1.26
N LEU A 25 19.90 -36.47 -0.38
CA LEU A 25 19.82 -36.35 1.08
C LEU A 25 20.36 -35.00 1.60
N ARG A 26 21.38 -34.41 0.95
CA ARG A 26 21.94 -33.11 1.34
C ARG A 26 21.03 -31.94 0.97
N VAL A 27 20.34 -32.04 -0.17
CA VAL A 27 19.34 -31.04 -0.59
C VAL A 27 18.13 -31.11 0.34
N LEU A 28 17.66 -32.32 0.66
CA LEU A 28 16.55 -32.52 1.59
C LEU A 28 16.86 -32.01 3.00
N LEU A 29 18.07 -32.27 3.52
CA LEU A 29 18.50 -31.77 4.83
C LEU A 29 18.57 -30.24 4.85
N SER A 30 19.05 -29.64 3.75
CA SER A 30 19.12 -28.18 3.61
C SER A 30 17.73 -27.54 3.58
N VAL A 31 16.78 -28.14 2.86
CA VAL A 31 15.39 -27.68 2.80
C VAL A 31 14.68 -27.86 4.14
N LEU A 32 14.89 -28.98 4.84
CA LEU A 32 14.31 -29.23 6.17
C LEU A 32 14.88 -28.28 7.23
N VAL A 33 16.18 -27.97 7.20
CA VAL A 33 16.80 -27.00 8.10
C VAL A 33 16.31 -25.58 7.79
N LEU A 34 16.17 -25.20 6.52
CA LEU A 34 15.59 -23.89 6.15
C LEU A 34 14.14 -23.77 6.61
N CYS A 35 13.31 -24.78 6.35
CA CYS A 35 11.89 -24.78 6.71
C CYS A 35 11.68 -24.81 8.23
N GLY A 36 12.51 -25.56 8.98
CA GLY A 36 12.48 -25.59 10.44
C GLY A 36 12.92 -24.26 11.07
N LEU A 37 13.89 -23.57 10.47
CA LEU A 37 14.34 -22.26 10.94
C LEU A 37 13.28 -21.17 10.68
N CYS A 38 12.52 -21.26 9.58
CA CYS A 38 11.42 -20.34 9.29
C CYS A 38 10.27 -20.43 10.30
N VAL A 39 10.00 -21.62 10.87
CA VAL A 39 8.89 -21.82 11.81
C VAL A 39 9.19 -21.27 13.20
N ALA A 40 10.46 -21.21 13.63
CA ALA A 40 10.85 -20.59 14.90
C ALA A 40 10.99 -19.05 14.82
N GLY A 41 11.03 -18.48 13.61
CA GLY A 41 11.18 -17.04 13.36
C GLY A 41 9.87 -16.28 13.16
N SER A 42 8.71 -16.94 13.34
CA SER A 42 7.41 -16.27 13.34
C SER A 42 7.22 -15.51 14.64
N GLY A 43 7.98 -14.43 14.81
CA GLY A 43 7.61 -13.37 15.74
C GLY A 43 6.27 -12.85 15.25
N ALA A 44 5.18 -13.25 15.91
CA ALA A 44 3.91 -12.55 15.78
C ALA A 44 4.23 -11.09 16.09
N ALA A 45 4.28 -10.24 15.07
CA ALA A 45 4.32 -8.81 15.26
C ALA A 45 3.13 -8.53 16.17
N ALA A 46 3.40 -8.14 17.42
CA ALA A 46 2.37 -7.78 18.36
C ALA A 46 1.63 -6.61 17.70
N ALA A 47 0.49 -6.91 17.08
CA ALA A 47 -0.38 -5.89 16.53
C ALA A 47 -0.69 -4.98 17.72
N GLY A 48 -0.24 -3.73 17.64
CA GLY A 48 -0.55 -2.76 18.67
C GLY A 48 -2.06 -2.69 18.88
N PRO A 49 -2.52 -2.22 20.05
CA PRO A 49 -3.94 -2.03 20.31
C PRO A 49 -4.56 -1.30 19.11
N GLN A 50 -5.55 -1.93 18.46
CA GLN A 50 -6.26 -1.25 17.37
C GLN A 50 -7.03 -0.07 17.96
N PRO A 51 -7.12 1.06 17.24
CA PRO A 51 -7.93 2.19 17.70
C PRO A 51 -9.36 1.71 17.96
N GLN A 52 -9.86 1.94 19.18
CA GLN A 52 -11.28 1.78 19.47
C GLN A 52 -12.00 3.06 19.07
N TRP A 53 -12.98 2.94 18.18
CA TRP A 53 -13.79 4.06 17.70
C TRP A 53 -15.07 4.18 18.52
N ASP A 54 -15.36 5.38 19.03
CA ASP A 54 -16.58 5.64 19.82
C ASP A 54 -17.79 5.91 18.93
N HIS A 55 -17.53 6.46 17.75
CA HIS A 55 -18.55 6.92 16.82
C HIS A 55 -18.26 6.47 15.39
N LEU A 56 -19.32 6.20 14.64
CA LEU A 56 -19.27 5.78 13.24
C LEU A 56 -20.49 6.30 12.50
N VAL A 57 -20.26 6.79 11.28
CA VAL A 57 -21.31 7.14 10.31
C VAL A 57 -20.93 6.57 8.95
N ASP A 58 -21.85 5.82 8.35
CA ASP A 58 -21.82 5.42 6.95
C ASP A 58 -22.64 6.42 6.12
N PHE A 59 -21.96 7.16 5.24
CA PHE A 59 -22.65 8.09 4.32
C PHE A 59 -23.20 7.32 3.12
N ASP A 60 -22.42 6.36 2.61
CA ASP A 60 -22.80 5.40 1.60
C ASP A 60 -21.90 4.14 1.71
N PRO A 61 -22.15 3.04 0.97
CA PRO A 61 -21.35 1.81 1.05
C PRO A 61 -19.84 1.96 0.78
N ASN A 62 -19.43 3.07 0.17
CA ASN A 62 -18.06 3.40 -0.21
C ASN A 62 -17.46 4.53 0.63
N TYR A 63 -18.20 5.11 1.57
CA TYR A 63 -17.73 6.23 2.38
C TYR A 63 -18.18 6.13 3.84
N ARG A 64 -17.20 5.92 4.72
CA ARG A 64 -17.37 5.80 6.16
C ARG A 64 -16.47 6.78 6.90
N LEU A 65 -17.03 7.39 7.95
CA LEU A 65 -16.31 8.22 8.90
C LEU A 65 -16.39 7.60 10.30
N LEU A 66 -15.24 7.43 10.94
CA LEU A 66 -15.13 7.01 12.34
C LEU A 66 -14.43 8.09 13.14
N TRP A 67 -14.80 8.24 14.42
CA TRP A 67 -14.06 9.12 15.32
C TRP A 67 -14.14 8.69 16.78
N THR A 68 -13.13 9.10 17.54
CA THR A 68 -13.09 9.02 19.01
C THR A 68 -12.67 10.36 19.56
N VAL A 69 -13.24 10.73 20.71
CA VAL A 69 -12.96 11.99 21.38
C VAL A 69 -12.03 11.71 22.55
N GLY A 70 -10.77 12.09 22.41
CA GLY A 70 -9.80 12.09 23.49
C GLY A 70 -9.98 13.29 24.43
N SER A 71 -9.09 13.40 25.41
CA SER A 71 -9.12 14.52 26.37
C SER A 71 -8.67 15.85 25.78
N GLN A 72 -7.82 15.82 24.75
CA GLN A 72 -7.21 17.02 24.14
C GLN A 72 -7.41 17.09 22.62
N GLU A 73 -7.73 15.98 21.99
CA GLU A 73 -7.83 15.86 20.54
C GLU A 73 -9.00 14.94 20.16
N ILE A 74 -9.45 15.09 18.92
CA ILE A 74 -10.41 14.17 18.30
C ILE A 74 -9.67 13.50 17.15
N THR A 75 -9.71 12.16 17.14
CA THR A 75 -9.08 11.37 16.08
C THR A 75 -10.15 10.92 15.10
N PHE A 76 -9.90 11.13 13.82
CA PHE A 76 -10.80 10.75 12.73
C PHE A 76 -10.15 9.70 11.84
N GLU A 77 -10.94 8.75 11.35
CA GLU A 77 -10.59 7.86 10.25
C GLU A 77 -11.65 7.96 9.15
N ILE A 78 -11.18 8.19 7.91
CA ILE A 78 -12.03 8.19 6.72
C ILE A 78 -11.68 6.95 5.91
N GLN A 79 -12.68 6.10 5.70
CA GLN A 79 -12.58 4.95 4.80
C GLN A 79 -13.37 5.26 3.55
N ALA A 80 -12.68 5.47 2.43
CA ALA A 80 -13.31 5.81 1.16
C ALA A 80 -12.77 4.96 0.01
N ARG A 81 -13.66 4.43 -0.83
CA ARG A 81 -13.30 3.79 -2.11
C ARG A 81 -13.40 4.82 -3.24
N THR A 82 -12.32 5.53 -3.54
CA THR A 82 -12.28 6.55 -4.60
C THR A 82 -10.92 6.56 -5.33
N LEU A 83 -10.93 7.04 -6.57
CA LEU A 83 -9.71 7.36 -7.34
C LEU A 83 -9.37 8.87 -7.29
N GLY A 84 -10.17 9.65 -6.57
CA GLY A 84 -10.04 11.11 -6.49
C GLY A 84 -9.70 11.60 -5.08
N TYR A 85 -10.40 12.64 -4.66
CA TYR A 85 -10.18 13.36 -3.41
C TYR A 85 -11.28 13.03 -2.39
N VAL A 86 -10.93 13.06 -1.11
CA VAL A 86 -11.85 13.08 0.02
C VAL A 86 -11.56 14.31 0.88
N GLY A 87 -12.59 14.89 1.49
CA GLY A 87 -12.45 16.07 2.33
C GLY A 87 -13.34 15.99 3.56
N LEU A 88 -12.82 16.47 4.69
CA LEU A 88 -13.54 16.64 5.94
C LEU A 88 -13.38 18.09 6.39
N GLY A 89 -14.49 18.78 6.59
CA GLY A 89 -14.52 20.19 6.99
C GLY A 89 -15.27 20.40 8.30
N PHE A 90 -14.74 21.28 9.14
CA PHE A 90 -15.34 21.69 10.40
C PHE A 90 -15.72 23.16 10.36
N SER A 91 -16.96 23.46 10.67
CA SER A 91 -17.43 24.84 10.80
C SER A 91 -18.51 24.96 11.86
N LYS A 92 -18.74 26.19 12.31
CA LYS A 92 -19.72 26.47 13.36
C LYS A 92 -21.16 26.32 12.89
N ASP A 93 -21.43 26.61 11.62
CA ASP A 93 -22.77 26.70 11.04
C ASP A 93 -23.03 25.65 9.95
N GLY A 94 -22.06 24.75 9.70
CA GLY A 94 -22.14 23.76 8.63
C GLY A 94 -21.85 24.32 7.25
N THR A 95 -21.50 25.60 7.11
CA THR A 95 -21.02 26.16 5.84
C THR A 95 -19.52 25.94 5.67
N LEU A 96 -19.04 26.00 4.43
CA LEU A 96 -17.59 25.95 4.18
C LEU A 96 -16.90 27.30 4.46
N SER A 97 -17.66 28.38 4.65
CA SER A 97 -17.08 29.70 4.88
C SER A 97 -16.48 29.78 6.28
N GLY A 98 -15.17 29.99 6.37
CA GLY A 98 -14.47 29.97 7.65
C GLY A 98 -14.31 28.57 8.24
N ALA A 99 -14.42 27.52 7.41
CA ALA A 99 -14.18 26.15 7.83
C ALA A 99 -12.67 25.84 7.88
N ASP A 100 -12.32 24.94 8.78
CA ASP A 100 -11.04 24.23 8.77
C ASP A 100 -11.26 22.89 8.06
N ILE A 101 -10.45 22.60 7.04
CA ILE A 101 -10.69 21.53 6.09
C ILE A 101 -9.42 20.70 5.93
N ALA A 102 -9.53 19.39 6.16
CA ALA A 102 -8.52 18.42 5.76
C ALA A 102 -8.96 17.76 4.44
N ILE A 103 -8.07 17.74 3.44
CA ILE A 103 -8.28 17.08 2.15
C ILE A 103 -7.22 15.99 1.96
N GLY A 104 -7.65 14.81 1.55
CA GLY A 104 -6.76 13.71 1.19
C GLY A 104 -7.03 13.19 -0.22
N TRP A 105 -5.99 12.67 -0.88
CA TRP A 105 -6.10 12.04 -2.20
C TRP A 105 -5.06 10.95 -2.37
N ILE A 106 -5.28 10.12 -3.38
CA ILE A 106 -4.34 9.09 -3.80
C ILE A 106 -3.72 9.53 -5.12
N ASP A 107 -2.40 9.57 -5.19
CA ASP A 107 -1.67 9.71 -6.45
C ASP A 107 -0.57 8.64 -6.51
N GLN A 108 -0.52 7.90 -7.62
CA GLN A 108 0.40 6.78 -7.85
C GLN A 108 0.49 5.74 -6.70
N GLY A 109 -0.62 5.51 -5.99
CA GLY A 109 -0.66 4.57 -4.85
C GLY A 109 -0.15 5.17 -3.53
N HIS A 110 0.26 6.42 -3.52
CA HIS A 110 0.64 7.17 -2.33
C HIS A 110 -0.54 8.03 -1.85
N VAL A 111 -0.77 8.04 -0.54
CA VAL A 111 -1.78 8.89 0.09
C VAL A 111 -1.15 10.23 0.45
N TYR A 112 -1.83 11.30 0.09
CA TYR A 112 -1.48 12.67 0.44
C TYR A 112 -2.58 13.26 1.31
N LEU A 113 -2.20 14.14 2.25
CA LEU A 113 -3.12 14.86 3.11
C LEU A 113 -2.65 16.32 3.23
N GLN A 114 -3.60 17.25 3.15
CA GLN A 114 -3.38 18.69 3.29
C GLN A 114 -4.43 19.29 4.20
N ASP A 115 -3.98 20.15 5.12
CA ASP A 115 -4.82 21.00 5.96
C ASP A 115 -4.99 22.38 5.30
N LEU A 116 -6.21 22.90 5.31
CA LEU A 116 -6.65 24.14 4.70
C LEU A 116 -7.57 24.87 5.68
N SER A 117 -7.21 26.08 6.09
CA SER A 117 -8.09 26.95 6.88
C SER A 117 -8.55 28.15 6.07
N GLU A 118 -9.86 28.38 6.01
CA GLU A 118 -10.43 29.54 5.34
C GLU A 118 -10.40 30.75 6.27
N SER A 119 -9.25 31.41 6.40
CA SER A 119 -9.12 32.70 7.12
C SER A 119 -9.65 33.87 6.28
N ARG A 120 -10.95 33.86 5.95
CA ARG A 120 -11.76 34.96 5.38
C ARG A 120 -10.98 36.17 4.82
N SER A 121 -10.58 36.12 3.53
CA SER A 121 -10.80 37.18 2.51
C SER A 121 -10.06 36.87 1.19
N VAL A 122 -10.58 35.95 0.38
CA VAL A 122 -10.53 36.15 -1.08
C VAL A 122 -11.95 36.43 -1.53
N ALA A 123 -12.24 37.72 -1.69
CA ALA A 123 -13.50 38.18 -2.22
C ALA A 123 -13.78 37.51 -3.58
N SER A 124 -14.93 36.84 -3.67
CA SER A 124 -15.68 36.62 -4.91
C SER A 124 -14.87 36.06 -6.09
N SER A 125 -14.67 34.74 -6.14
CA SER A 125 -14.71 34.07 -7.44
C SER A 125 -16.17 34.04 -7.91
N HIS A 126 -16.56 35.14 -8.54
CA HIS A 126 -17.80 35.28 -9.29
C HIS A 126 -17.86 34.10 -10.27
N CYS A 127 -18.65 33.07 -9.97
CA CYS A 127 -18.92 31.98 -10.91
C CYS A 127 -19.76 32.57 -12.05
N LYS A 128 -19.08 33.11 -13.07
CA LYS A 128 -19.74 33.54 -14.29
C LYS A 128 -20.25 32.26 -14.97
N ARG A 129 -21.57 32.01 -14.88
CA ARG A 129 -22.27 31.02 -15.70
C ARG A 129 -21.85 31.25 -17.15
N ARG A 130 -21.10 30.30 -17.71
CA ARG A 130 -20.83 30.27 -19.14
C ARG A 130 -21.95 29.48 -19.81
N ASN A 131 -23.12 30.10 -19.98
CA ASN A 131 -23.92 29.99 -21.20
C ASN A 131 -24.94 31.13 -21.23
N GLU A 132 -24.90 31.91 -22.31
CA GLU A 132 -26.07 32.54 -22.91
C GLU A 132 -25.75 32.51 -24.40
N THR A 133 -26.32 31.51 -25.07
CA THR A 133 -26.39 31.48 -26.53
C THR A 133 -27.72 32.11 -26.88
N GLN A 134 -27.68 33.31 -27.45
CA GLN A 134 -28.71 33.79 -28.35
C GLN A 134 -28.06 34.61 -29.46
#